data_AF-A0A1D1ZJQ2-F1
#
_entry.id   AF-A0A1D1ZJQ2-F1
#
_cell.length_a   1.000
_cell.length_b   1.000
_cell.length_c   1.000
_cell.angle_alpha   90.00
_cell.angle_beta   90.00
_cell.angle_gamma   90.00
#
_symmetry.space_group_name_H-M   'P 1'
#
loop_
_entity.id
_entity.type
_entity.pdbx_description
1 polymer ?
#
loop_
_entity_poly.entity_id
_entity_poly.type
_entity_poly.pdbx_seq_one_letter_code
_entity_poly.pdbx_strand_id
1 'polypeptide(L)'
;SSSSSCLSGQEEDALARLLLAFEDRLSRGFDRELQDAVLRSGVFPAVAAVLASPSAPARLRERCAAAVEAMVRFNRDVFVGHVLMGGGGGGDGSSSSSVLSSLATMGTPASMRVLQSLVAAIKIALVDEIHADGHIPRLVGFLSSPDVDMEVAALELLLRVAYYARKEAVDAMMGANVVKRLVALQRHPDLGGSLIEMDDAGDDDPAGGGVGRPFASCVARLAIQMEVGEGLRRREKAAAKLEILERVREAAASEAEAATIVAEVLWGASP
;
A
#
# COMPACT_ATOMS: atom_id res chain seq x y z
N SER A 1 -22.79 -9.73 31.89
CA SER A 1 -21.40 -9.98 32.35
C SER A 1 -20.64 -10.59 31.20
N SER A 2 -20.00 -9.75 30.38
CA SER A 2 -19.32 -10.18 29.16
C SER A 2 -17.87 -10.50 29.49
N SER A 3 -17.56 -11.78 29.59
CA SER A 3 -16.21 -12.29 29.76
C SER A 3 -15.45 -12.11 28.45
N SER A 4 -14.72 -11.00 28.30
CA SER A 4 -13.66 -10.89 27.31
C SER A 4 -12.56 -11.88 27.69
N SER A 5 -12.63 -13.11 27.15
CA SER A 5 -11.55 -14.09 27.30
C SER A 5 -10.37 -13.59 26.48
N CYS A 6 -9.42 -12.92 27.13
CA CYS A 6 -8.11 -12.67 26.55
C CYS A 6 -7.48 -14.03 26.20
N LEU A 7 -7.10 -14.21 24.93
CA LEU A 7 -6.34 -15.38 24.48
C LEU A 7 -5.07 -15.49 25.33
N SER A 8 -4.73 -16.69 25.80
CA SER A 8 -3.44 -16.91 26.44
C SER A 8 -2.32 -16.74 25.39
N GLY A 9 -1.14 -16.26 25.80
CA GLY A 9 -0.02 -16.07 24.85
C GLY A 9 0.38 -17.36 24.12
N GLN A 10 0.17 -18.53 24.73
CA GLN A 10 0.41 -19.83 24.10
C GLN A 10 -0.59 -20.16 22.98
N GLU A 11 -1.87 -19.78 23.15
CA GLU A 11 -2.89 -19.93 22.12
C GLU A 11 -2.61 -19.00 20.94
N GLU A 12 -2.22 -17.75 21.22
CA GLU A 12 -1.81 -16.80 20.18
C GLU A 12 -0.65 -17.36 19.33
N ASP A 13 0.41 -17.87 19.97
CA ASP A 13 1.55 -18.47 19.28
C ASP A 13 1.19 -19.74 18.49
N ALA A 14 0.22 -20.52 18.96
CA ALA A 14 -0.30 -21.66 18.22
C ALA A 14 -1.07 -21.21 16.96
N LEU A 15 -1.96 -20.23 17.09
CA LEU A 15 -2.72 -19.68 15.97
C LEU A 15 -1.80 -19.02 14.94
N ALA A 16 -0.81 -18.23 15.37
CA ALA A 16 0.15 -17.60 14.48
C ALA A 16 0.95 -18.63 13.67
N ARG A 17 1.34 -19.76 14.29
CA ARG A 17 2.01 -20.88 13.60
C ARG A 17 1.09 -21.59 12.60
N LEU A 18 -0.18 -21.76 12.94
CA LEU A 18 -1.16 -22.35 12.02
C LEU A 18 -1.42 -21.45 10.81
N LEU A 19 -1.55 -20.13 11.01
CA LEU A 19 -1.67 -19.18 9.91
C LEU A 19 -0.44 -19.21 9.00
N LEU A 20 0.76 -19.24 9.58
CA LEU A 20 2.00 -19.36 8.80
C LEU A 20 2.04 -20.66 7.97
N ALA A 21 1.66 -21.79 8.55
CA ALA A 21 1.59 -23.07 7.83
C ALA A 21 0.52 -23.05 6.73
N PHE A 22 -0.58 -22.35 6.95
CA PHE A 22 -1.64 -22.15 5.96
C PHE A 22 -1.16 -21.27 4.80
N GLU A 23 -0.49 -20.15 5.08
CA GLU A 23 0.17 -19.29 4.08
C GLU A 23 1.15 -20.10 3.23
N ASP A 24 2.03 -20.89 3.85
CA ASP A 24 2.96 -21.78 3.15
C ASP A 24 2.24 -22.83 2.30
N ARG A 25 1.11 -23.36 2.76
CA ARG A 25 0.35 -24.34 1.98
C ARG A 25 -0.29 -23.71 0.73
N LEU A 26 -0.78 -22.48 0.84
CA LEU A 26 -1.36 -21.72 -0.28
C LEU A 26 -0.30 -21.29 -1.29
N SER A 27 0.93 -21.01 -0.85
CA SER A 27 2.01 -20.56 -1.72
C SER A 27 2.56 -21.64 -2.67
N ARG A 28 2.30 -22.93 -2.37
CA ARG A 28 2.74 -24.08 -3.19
C ARG A 28 2.03 -24.23 -4.54
N GLY A 29 1.12 -23.31 -4.87
CA GLY A 29 0.37 -23.29 -6.12
C GLY A 29 -1.07 -23.74 -5.97
N PHE A 30 -1.83 -23.53 -7.04
CA PHE A 30 -3.28 -23.75 -7.05
C PHE A 30 -3.66 -25.21 -6.85
N ASP A 31 -4.65 -25.44 -5.97
CA ASP A 31 -5.19 -26.74 -5.65
C ASP A 31 -6.70 -26.65 -5.45
N ARG A 32 -7.46 -27.35 -6.30
CA ARG A 32 -8.93 -27.29 -6.27
C ARG A 32 -9.53 -27.84 -4.97
N GLU A 33 -8.98 -28.95 -4.45
CA GLU A 33 -9.51 -29.56 -3.23
C GLU A 33 -9.24 -28.67 -2.02
N LEU A 34 -8.06 -28.03 -1.98
CA LEU A 34 -7.74 -27.03 -0.98
C LEU A 34 -8.66 -25.81 -1.06
N GLN A 35 -8.94 -25.30 -2.26
CA GLN A 35 -9.90 -24.21 -2.44
C GLN A 35 -11.28 -24.58 -1.88
N ASP A 36 -11.78 -25.77 -2.23
CA ASP A 36 -13.09 -26.25 -1.76
C ASP A 36 -13.10 -26.45 -0.24
N ALA A 37 -11.99 -26.85 0.36
CA ALA A 37 -11.84 -26.94 1.81
C ALA A 37 -11.84 -25.56 2.48
N VAL A 38 -11.08 -24.60 1.93
CA VAL A 38 -11.01 -23.21 2.40
C VAL A 38 -12.39 -22.56 2.37
N LEU A 39 -13.13 -22.68 1.25
CA LEU A 39 -14.46 -22.12 1.11
C LEU A 39 -15.47 -22.76 2.07
N ARG A 40 -15.47 -24.09 2.20
CA ARG A 40 -16.39 -24.79 3.13
C ARG A 40 -16.08 -24.52 4.60
N SER A 41 -14.81 -24.30 4.94
CA SER A 41 -14.40 -24.06 6.33
C SER A 41 -14.80 -22.68 6.86
N GLY A 42 -15.12 -21.73 5.99
CA GLY A 42 -15.36 -20.35 6.41
C GLY A 42 -14.11 -19.66 6.98
N VAL A 43 -12.90 -20.10 6.59
CA VAL A 43 -11.65 -19.53 7.11
C VAL A 43 -11.50 -18.06 6.74
N PHE A 44 -11.92 -17.64 5.54
CA PHE A 44 -11.85 -16.23 5.13
C PHE A 44 -12.63 -15.31 6.09
N PRO A 45 -13.94 -15.49 6.34
CA PRO A 45 -14.67 -14.63 7.26
C PRO A 45 -14.14 -14.70 8.69
N ALA A 46 -13.62 -15.85 9.14
CA ALA A 46 -12.98 -15.96 10.45
C ALA A 46 -11.71 -15.11 10.55
N VAL A 47 -10.82 -15.19 9.55
CA VAL A 47 -9.59 -14.39 9.46
C VAL A 47 -9.91 -12.90 9.35
N ALA A 48 -10.89 -12.54 8.51
CA ALA A 48 -11.32 -11.15 8.34
C ALA A 48 -11.90 -10.57 9.64
N ALA A 49 -12.66 -11.34 10.41
CA ALA A 49 -13.20 -10.91 11.71
C ALA A 49 -12.10 -10.64 12.74
N VAL A 50 -11.07 -11.48 12.80
CA VAL A 50 -9.92 -11.26 13.70
C VAL A 50 -9.12 -10.03 13.27
N LEU A 51 -8.89 -9.86 11.96
CA LEU A 51 -8.22 -8.68 11.40
C LEU A 51 -8.96 -7.38 11.75
N ALA A 52 -10.29 -7.40 11.66
CA ALA A 52 -11.19 -6.30 11.98
C ALA A 52 -11.33 -6.03 13.48
N SER A 53 -10.94 -6.96 14.34
CA SER A 53 -11.09 -6.83 15.79
C SER A 53 -9.97 -5.97 16.37
N PRO A 54 -10.25 -4.78 16.93
CA PRO A 54 -9.22 -3.95 17.58
C PRO A 54 -8.75 -4.54 18.90
N SER A 55 -9.50 -5.48 19.50
CA SER A 55 -9.08 -6.19 20.72
C SER A 55 -8.17 -7.38 20.44
N ALA A 56 -8.01 -7.78 19.17
CA ALA A 56 -7.09 -8.85 18.80
C ALA A 56 -5.63 -8.37 18.89
N PRO A 57 -4.70 -9.25 19.33
CA PRO A 57 -3.27 -8.93 19.37
C PRO A 57 -2.74 -8.47 18.01
N ALA A 58 -1.89 -7.44 18.00
CA ALA A 58 -1.36 -6.84 16.78
C ALA A 58 -0.67 -7.87 15.86
N ARG A 59 0.18 -8.73 16.46
CA ARG A 59 0.87 -9.80 15.73
C ARG A 59 -0.08 -10.78 15.06
N LEU A 60 -1.18 -11.15 15.74
CA LEU A 60 -2.20 -12.02 15.18
C LEU A 60 -2.95 -11.34 14.03
N ARG A 61 -3.30 -10.05 14.18
CA ARG A 61 -3.93 -9.26 13.12
C ARG A 61 -3.04 -9.16 11.89
N GLU A 62 -1.74 -8.96 12.05
CA GLU A 62 -0.78 -8.96 10.94
C GLU A 62 -0.68 -10.30 10.22
N ARG A 63 -0.73 -11.42 10.96
CA ARG A 63 -0.80 -12.76 10.35
C ARG A 63 -2.11 -13.00 9.65
N CYS A 64 -3.23 -12.49 10.17
CA CYS A 64 -4.50 -12.52 9.47
C CYS A 64 -4.44 -11.70 8.17
N ALA A 65 -3.79 -10.54 8.17
CA ALA A 65 -3.57 -9.73 6.97
C ALA A 65 -2.76 -10.52 5.92
N ALA A 66 -1.65 -11.16 6.31
CA ALA A 66 -0.84 -12.00 5.43
C ALA A 66 -1.62 -13.21 4.89
N ALA A 67 -2.46 -13.85 5.71
CA ALA A 67 -3.32 -14.94 5.27
C ALA A 67 -4.37 -14.48 4.23
N VAL A 68 -4.96 -13.28 4.40
CA VAL A 68 -5.85 -12.69 3.38
C VAL A 68 -5.11 -12.47 2.06
N GLU A 69 -3.91 -11.92 2.13
CA GLU A 69 -3.03 -11.73 0.97
C GLU A 69 -2.72 -13.06 0.26
N ALA A 70 -2.39 -14.09 1.04
CA ALA A 70 -2.08 -15.43 0.52
C ALA A 70 -3.30 -16.07 -0.16
N MET A 71 -4.51 -15.93 0.40
CA MET A 71 -5.73 -16.42 -0.22
C MET A 71 -6.00 -15.71 -1.56
N VAL A 72 -5.84 -14.39 -1.64
CA VAL A 72 -6.02 -13.64 -2.89
C VAL A 72 -5.00 -14.05 -3.96
N ARG A 73 -3.74 -14.30 -3.57
CA ARG A 73 -2.73 -14.80 -4.51
C ARG A 73 -3.01 -16.23 -4.97
N PHE A 74 -3.55 -17.06 -4.09
CA PHE A 74 -3.89 -18.44 -4.39
C PHE A 74 -5.01 -18.54 -5.44
N ASN A 75 -6.07 -17.73 -5.30
CA ASN A 75 -7.06 -17.56 -6.35
C ASN A 75 -7.75 -16.17 -6.28
N ARG A 76 -7.30 -15.26 -7.13
CA ARG A 76 -7.84 -13.89 -7.21
C ARG A 76 -9.35 -13.88 -7.47
N ASP A 77 -9.83 -14.69 -8.40
CA ASP A 77 -11.22 -14.63 -8.87
C ASP A 77 -12.23 -15.03 -7.79
N VAL A 78 -11.79 -15.88 -6.86
CA VAL A 78 -12.60 -16.32 -5.73
C VAL A 78 -12.57 -15.31 -4.59
N PHE A 79 -11.39 -14.79 -4.24
CA PHE A 79 -11.24 -14.01 -3.00
C PHE A 79 -11.34 -12.49 -3.20
N VAL A 80 -11.25 -11.96 -4.42
CA VAL A 80 -11.46 -10.53 -4.70
C VAL A 80 -12.80 -10.04 -4.18
N GLY A 81 -13.88 -10.79 -4.45
CA GLY A 81 -15.21 -10.41 -4.00
C GLY A 81 -15.30 -10.31 -2.48
N HIS A 82 -14.62 -11.20 -1.77
CA HIS A 82 -14.59 -11.18 -0.30
C HIS A 82 -13.79 -10.02 0.28
N VAL A 83 -12.71 -9.59 -0.40
CA VAL A 83 -11.92 -8.42 0.01
C VAL A 83 -12.68 -7.12 -0.24
N LEU A 84 -13.32 -6.98 -1.41
CA LEU A 84 -14.03 -5.75 -1.80
C LEU A 84 -15.38 -5.60 -1.08
N MET A 85 -16.15 -6.68 -0.95
CA MET A 85 -17.53 -6.61 -0.42
C MET A 85 -17.64 -6.73 1.11
N GLY A 86 -16.52 -6.58 1.84
CA GLY A 86 -16.49 -6.42 3.31
C GLY A 86 -17.59 -7.17 4.08
N GLY A 87 -17.67 -8.49 3.95
CA GLY A 87 -18.52 -9.33 4.80
C GLY A 87 -20.02 -9.01 4.83
N GLY A 88 -20.73 -9.17 3.70
CA GLY A 88 -22.18 -9.48 3.69
C GLY A 88 -23.12 -8.28 3.66
N GLY A 89 -24.07 -8.31 2.71
CA GLY A 89 -25.04 -7.25 2.48
C GLY A 89 -25.86 -6.87 3.72
N GLY A 90 -25.59 -5.68 4.24
CA GLY A 90 -26.51 -4.92 5.09
C GLY A 90 -26.72 -3.55 4.44
N GLY A 91 -27.93 -3.29 3.94
CA GLY A 91 -28.33 -2.03 3.30
C GLY A 91 -28.48 -0.85 4.26
N ASP A 92 -27.62 -0.76 5.27
CA ASP A 92 -27.53 0.40 6.15
C ASP A 92 -26.15 1.02 5.92
N GLY A 93 -26.11 2.30 5.54
CA GLY A 93 -24.90 3.06 5.18
C GLY A 93 -23.99 3.36 6.38
N SER A 94 -23.86 2.42 7.31
CA SER A 94 -23.02 2.46 8.50
C SER A 94 -21.80 1.57 8.27
N SER A 95 -20.60 2.16 8.43
CA SER A 95 -19.28 1.59 8.17
C SER A 95 -19.17 0.10 8.51
N SER A 96 -19.31 -0.76 7.50
CA SER A 96 -18.96 -2.17 7.62
C SER A 96 -17.45 -2.27 7.70
N SER A 97 -16.96 -2.89 8.77
CA SER A 97 -15.53 -3.10 9.01
C SER A 97 -14.97 -4.00 7.91
N SER A 98 -14.46 -3.38 6.85
CA SER A 98 -13.87 -4.07 5.70
C SER A 98 -12.43 -4.48 6.03
N VAL A 99 -11.94 -5.49 5.31
CA VAL A 99 -10.51 -5.85 5.31
C VAL A 99 -9.67 -4.58 5.02
N LEU A 100 -10.12 -3.74 4.09
CA LEU A 100 -9.44 -2.51 3.71
C LEU A 100 -9.37 -1.50 4.86
N SER A 101 -10.51 -1.22 5.50
CA SER A 101 -10.57 -0.33 6.65
C SER A 101 -9.68 -0.82 7.78
N SER A 102 -9.66 -2.13 8.01
CA SER A 102 -8.78 -2.75 9.01
C SER A 102 -7.30 -2.54 8.66
N LEU A 103 -6.87 -2.82 7.43
CA LEU A 103 -5.48 -2.65 6.99
C LEU A 103 -5.02 -1.19 7.01
N ALA A 104 -5.88 -0.27 6.55
CA ALA A 104 -5.59 1.17 6.51
C ALA A 104 -5.53 1.79 7.92
N THR A 105 -6.29 1.24 8.87
CA THR A 105 -6.33 1.76 10.25
C THR A 105 -5.24 1.17 11.15
N MET A 106 -4.79 -0.07 10.91
CA MET A 106 -3.73 -0.74 11.67
C MET A 106 -2.46 0.10 11.79
N GLY A 107 -2.09 0.82 10.73
CA GLY A 107 -0.94 1.72 10.75
C GLY A 107 0.38 1.02 11.05
N THR A 108 0.54 -0.24 10.62
CA THR A 108 1.81 -0.97 10.73
C THR A 108 2.45 -1.13 9.36
N PRO A 109 3.80 -1.19 9.27
CA PRO A 109 4.48 -1.42 8.00
C PRO A 109 4.02 -2.73 7.31
N ALA A 110 3.72 -3.76 8.10
CA ALA A 110 3.20 -5.03 7.58
C ALA A 110 1.82 -4.86 6.91
N SER A 111 0.89 -4.11 7.52
CA SER A 111 -0.43 -3.89 6.92
C SER A 111 -0.36 -3.08 5.63
N MET A 112 0.57 -2.12 5.54
CA MET A 112 0.82 -1.35 4.30
C MET A 112 1.36 -2.23 3.17
N ARG A 113 2.30 -3.14 3.46
CA ARG A 113 2.84 -4.10 2.46
C ARG A 113 1.78 -5.09 1.99
N VAL A 114 0.92 -5.56 2.89
CA VAL A 114 -0.25 -6.38 2.53
C VAL A 114 -1.17 -5.60 1.60
N LEU A 115 -1.50 -4.35 1.94
CA LEU A 115 -2.37 -3.50 1.13
C LEU A 115 -1.75 -3.23 -0.26
N GLN A 116 -0.45 -2.94 -0.32
CA GLN A 116 0.30 -2.77 -1.57
C GLN A 116 0.20 -4.02 -2.46
N SER A 117 0.38 -5.19 -1.87
CA SER A 117 0.26 -6.48 -2.54
C SER A 117 -1.15 -6.78 -3.03
N LEU A 118 -2.18 -6.42 -2.24
CA LEU A 118 -3.56 -6.51 -2.66
C LEU A 118 -3.86 -5.54 -3.81
N VAL A 119 -3.34 -4.30 -3.79
CA VAL A 119 -3.47 -3.37 -4.91
C VAL A 119 -2.81 -3.94 -6.17
N ALA A 120 -1.66 -4.60 -6.04
CA ALA A 120 -1.01 -5.27 -7.16
C ALA A 120 -1.85 -6.41 -7.73
N ALA A 121 -2.51 -7.20 -6.88
CA ALA A 121 -3.32 -8.34 -7.30
C ALA A 121 -4.68 -7.92 -7.87
N ILE A 122 -5.36 -6.97 -7.25
CA ILE A 122 -6.76 -6.59 -7.53
C ILE A 122 -6.84 -5.38 -8.49
N LYS A 123 -5.78 -4.56 -8.56
CA LYS A 123 -5.62 -3.40 -9.45
C LYS A 123 -6.64 -2.28 -9.18
N ILE A 124 -7.13 -1.65 -10.25
CA ILE A 124 -8.03 -0.48 -10.26
C ILE A 124 -9.22 -0.66 -9.31
N ALA A 125 -9.85 -1.84 -9.29
CA ALA A 125 -11.01 -2.09 -8.44
C ALA A 125 -10.72 -1.90 -6.94
N LEU A 126 -9.51 -2.23 -6.48
CA LEU A 126 -9.14 -2.00 -5.08
C LEU A 126 -8.81 -0.53 -4.80
N VAL A 127 -8.19 0.16 -5.76
CA VAL A 127 -7.90 1.58 -5.62
C VAL A 127 -9.18 2.40 -5.57
N ASP A 128 -10.19 2.02 -6.37
CA ASP A 128 -11.51 2.61 -6.34
C ASP A 128 -12.18 2.45 -4.97
N GLU A 129 -12.07 1.27 -4.36
CA GLU A 129 -12.60 1.02 -3.02
C GLU A 129 -11.83 1.81 -1.94
N ILE A 130 -10.50 1.85 -2.00
CA ILE A 130 -9.66 2.66 -1.10
C ILE A 130 -10.03 4.15 -1.20
N HIS A 131 -10.36 4.63 -2.39
CA HIS A 131 -10.83 6.00 -2.61
C HIS A 131 -12.24 6.23 -2.06
N ALA A 132 -13.17 5.32 -2.36
CA ALA A 132 -14.56 5.40 -1.91
C ALA A 132 -14.67 5.40 -0.37
N ASP A 133 -13.84 4.61 0.30
CA ASP A 133 -13.72 4.56 1.76
C ASP A 133 -12.95 5.76 2.36
N GLY A 134 -12.45 6.68 1.53
CA GLY A 134 -11.75 7.88 1.98
C GLY A 134 -10.39 7.61 2.62
N HIS A 135 -9.74 6.49 2.31
CA HIS A 135 -8.49 6.10 2.95
C HIS A 135 -7.25 6.78 2.35
N ILE A 136 -7.31 7.31 1.13
CA ILE A 136 -6.16 7.93 0.45
C ILE A 136 -5.46 9.01 1.31
N PRO A 137 -6.16 10.01 1.88
CA PRO A 137 -5.49 11.03 2.69
C PRO A 137 -4.78 10.47 3.92
N ARG A 138 -5.31 9.41 4.53
CA ARG A 138 -4.68 8.71 5.66
C ARG A 138 -3.41 8.01 5.22
N LEU A 139 -3.45 7.31 4.08
CA LEU A 139 -2.27 6.64 3.52
C LEU A 139 -1.16 7.63 3.17
N VAL A 140 -1.51 8.78 2.59
CA VAL A 140 -0.57 9.89 2.35
C VAL A 140 -0.01 10.45 3.66
N GLY A 141 -0.81 10.48 4.73
CA GLY A 141 -0.37 10.88 6.06
C GLY A 141 0.78 10.05 6.64
N PHE A 142 0.89 8.77 6.26
CA PHE A 142 1.97 7.88 6.72
C PHE A 142 3.35 8.20 6.12
N LEU A 143 3.43 9.03 5.07
CA LEU A 143 4.69 9.60 4.55
C LEU A 143 5.35 10.63 5.47
N SER A 144 4.82 10.82 6.68
CA SER A 144 5.39 11.69 7.71
C SER A 144 5.37 11.00 9.06
N SER A 145 5.47 9.67 9.04
CA SER A 145 5.57 8.82 10.22
C SER A 145 6.96 8.98 10.85
N PRO A 146 7.09 8.95 12.18
CA PRO A 146 8.42 8.90 12.80
C PRO A 146 9.14 7.57 12.55
N ASP A 147 8.40 6.53 12.13
CA ASP A 147 8.94 5.22 11.78
C ASP A 147 9.29 5.15 10.29
N VAL A 148 10.57 5.04 9.98
CA VAL A 148 11.10 4.95 8.61
C VAL A 148 10.52 3.74 7.86
N ASP A 149 10.36 2.59 8.52
CA ASP A 149 9.79 1.41 7.86
C ASP A 149 8.35 1.66 7.40
N MET A 150 7.61 2.46 8.18
CA MET A 150 6.27 2.89 7.83
C MET A 150 6.27 3.89 6.66
N GLU A 151 7.19 4.85 6.65
CA GLU A 151 7.33 5.80 5.54
C GLU A 151 7.69 5.09 4.22
N VAL A 152 8.61 4.12 4.27
CA VAL A 152 8.99 3.30 3.11
C VAL A 152 7.80 2.48 2.62
N ALA A 153 7.11 1.77 3.52
CA ALA A 153 5.94 0.97 3.15
C ALA A 153 4.79 1.83 2.59
N ALA A 154 4.58 3.03 3.14
CA ALA A 154 3.60 3.98 2.65
C ALA A 154 3.96 4.52 1.27
N LEU A 155 5.23 4.85 1.03
CA LEU A 155 5.71 5.27 -0.29
C LEU A 155 5.47 4.18 -1.33
N GLU A 156 5.88 2.94 -1.06
CA GLU A 156 5.70 1.83 -1.99
C GLU A 156 4.22 1.54 -2.30
N LEU A 157 3.37 1.62 -1.29
CA LEU A 157 1.92 1.53 -1.46
C LEU A 157 1.40 2.67 -2.33
N LEU A 158 1.76 3.92 -2.07
CA LEU A 158 1.25 5.09 -2.81
C LEU A 158 1.74 5.13 -4.26
N LEU A 159 2.97 4.68 -4.52
CA LEU A 159 3.46 4.49 -5.89
C LEU A 159 2.61 3.44 -6.63
N ARG A 160 2.26 2.34 -5.95
CA ARG A 160 1.40 1.30 -6.51
C ARG A 160 -0.03 1.79 -6.73
N VAL A 161 -0.58 2.58 -5.80
CA VAL A 161 -1.89 3.23 -5.94
C VAL A 161 -1.86 4.17 -7.14
N ALA A 162 -0.84 5.03 -7.27
CA ALA A 162 -0.71 5.97 -8.38
C ALA A 162 -0.67 5.28 -9.75
N TYR A 163 -0.11 4.08 -9.85
CA TYR A 163 -0.11 3.28 -11.08
C TYR A 163 -1.52 2.87 -11.55
N TYR A 164 -2.42 2.52 -10.62
CA TYR A 164 -3.79 2.08 -10.94
C TYR A 164 -4.86 3.15 -10.70
N ALA A 165 -4.49 4.32 -10.16
CA ALA A 165 -5.43 5.36 -9.77
C ALA A 165 -6.14 5.98 -10.96
N ARG A 166 -7.47 6.09 -10.85
CA ARG A 166 -8.28 6.99 -11.67
C ARG A 166 -8.15 8.42 -11.16
N LYS A 167 -8.67 9.36 -11.95
CA LYS A 167 -8.53 10.80 -11.69
C LYS A 167 -8.93 11.17 -10.27
N GLU A 168 -10.04 10.64 -9.76
CA GLU A 168 -10.59 10.97 -8.45
C GLU A 168 -9.65 10.55 -7.30
N ALA A 169 -9.00 9.40 -7.44
CA ALA A 169 -8.01 8.93 -6.49
C ALA A 169 -6.72 9.77 -6.55
N VAL A 170 -6.29 10.20 -7.75
CA VAL A 170 -5.15 11.11 -7.93
C VAL A 170 -5.46 12.48 -7.31
N ASP A 171 -6.65 13.04 -7.58
CA ASP A 171 -7.10 14.31 -7.00
C ASP A 171 -7.10 14.23 -5.45
N ALA A 172 -7.50 13.10 -4.89
CA ALA A 172 -7.42 12.86 -3.44
C ALA A 172 -5.97 12.81 -2.92
N MET A 173 -5.02 12.20 -3.66
CA MET A 173 -3.61 12.21 -3.30
C MET A 173 -3.02 13.62 -3.35
N MET A 174 -3.36 14.39 -4.39
CA MET A 174 -2.96 15.79 -4.57
C MET A 174 -3.50 16.68 -3.45
N GLY A 175 -4.80 16.56 -3.15
CA GLY A 175 -5.45 17.26 -2.04
C GLY A 175 -4.87 16.92 -0.66
N ALA A 176 -4.33 15.71 -0.50
CA ALA A 176 -3.62 15.28 0.71
C ALA A 176 -2.15 15.75 0.78
N ASN A 177 -1.71 16.58 -0.18
CA ASN A 177 -0.36 17.14 -0.28
C ASN A 177 0.73 16.08 -0.45
N VAL A 178 0.48 15.01 -1.23
CA VAL A 178 1.47 13.94 -1.47
C VAL A 178 2.81 14.50 -1.96
N VAL A 179 2.80 15.45 -2.92
CA VAL A 179 4.02 16.03 -3.50
C VAL A 179 4.86 16.74 -2.43
N LYS A 180 4.24 17.55 -1.57
CA LYS A 180 4.94 18.26 -0.50
C LYS A 180 5.63 17.29 0.47
N ARG A 181 4.98 16.17 0.79
CA ARG A 181 5.53 15.13 1.68
C ARG A 181 6.69 14.40 1.00
N LEU A 182 6.56 14.05 -0.28
CA LEU A 182 7.65 13.42 -1.04
C LEU A 182 8.88 14.33 -1.18
N VAL A 183 8.68 15.63 -1.44
CA VAL A 183 9.77 16.60 -1.45
C VAL A 183 10.48 16.66 -0.08
N ALA A 184 9.73 16.58 1.04
CA ALA A 184 10.33 16.51 2.36
C ALA A 184 11.14 15.21 2.58
N LEU A 185 10.62 14.05 2.14
CA LEU A 185 11.32 12.77 2.22
C LEU A 185 12.61 12.75 1.38
N GLN A 186 12.61 13.41 0.21
CA GLN A 186 13.81 13.55 -0.62
C GLN A 186 14.95 14.31 0.06
N ARG A 187 14.67 15.10 1.10
CA ARG A 187 15.70 15.79 1.90
C ARG A 187 16.29 14.92 3.01
N HIS A 188 15.81 13.70 3.18
CA HIS A 188 16.37 12.82 4.21
C HIS A 188 17.86 12.56 3.91
N PRO A 189 18.78 12.83 4.85
CA PRO A 189 20.22 12.83 4.57
C PRO A 189 20.73 11.47 4.08
N ASP A 190 20.26 10.38 4.70
CA ASP A 190 20.76 9.03 4.39
C ASP A 190 19.85 8.22 3.46
N LEU A 191 18.59 8.62 3.31
CA LEU A 191 17.53 7.82 2.67
C LEU A 191 16.91 8.52 1.46
N GLY A 192 17.13 9.83 1.32
CA GLY A 192 16.69 10.67 0.23
C GLY A 192 17.81 10.96 -0.77
N GLY A 193 17.71 12.11 -1.43
CA GLY A 193 18.65 12.55 -2.46
C GLY A 193 18.09 12.49 -3.88
N SER A 194 18.94 12.90 -4.81
CA SER A 194 18.67 12.90 -6.25
C SER A 194 19.28 11.67 -6.93
N LEU A 195 18.66 11.19 -8.01
CA LEU A 195 19.24 10.19 -8.91
C LEU A 195 20.59 10.65 -9.48
N ILE A 196 20.82 11.95 -9.60
CA ILE A 196 22.06 12.55 -10.11
C ILE A 196 23.23 12.40 -9.12
N GLU A 197 22.93 12.29 -7.82
CA GLU A 197 23.94 12.13 -6.75
C GLU A 197 24.34 10.66 -6.53
N MET A 198 23.65 9.70 -7.15
CA MET A 198 23.93 8.27 -6.98
C MET A 198 25.07 7.76 -7.88
N ASP A 199 25.50 8.52 -8.89
CA ASP A 199 26.63 8.16 -9.76
C ASP A 199 28.01 8.27 -9.07
N ASP A 200 28.09 8.81 -7.85
CA ASP A 200 29.34 8.98 -7.06
C ASP A 200 29.49 7.96 -5.91
N ALA A 201 28.47 7.11 -5.68
CA ALA A 201 28.54 6.04 -4.69
C ALA A 201 29.05 4.75 -5.37
N GLY A 202 30.24 4.31 -4.98
CA GLY A 202 30.96 3.17 -5.56
C GLY A 202 30.10 1.93 -5.84
N ASP A 203 30.43 1.30 -6.96
CA ASP A 203 29.75 0.21 -7.65
C ASP A 203 29.89 -1.16 -6.95
N ASP A 204 29.48 -1.26 -5.67
CA ASP A 204 29.53 -2.48 -4.86
C ASP A 204 28.13 -2.98 -4.44
N ASP A 205 27.27 -3.37 -5.40
CA ASP A 205 26.44 -4.59 -5.26
C ASP A 205 25.80 -5.03 -6.61
N PRO A 206 26.20 -6.17 -7.21
CA PRO A 206 25.70 -6.63 -8.51
C PRO A 206 24.40 -7.45 -8.43
N ALA A 207 23.62 -7.34 -7.35
CA ALA A 207 22.33 -8.03 -7.21
C ALA A 207 21.17 -7.01 -7.11
N GLY A 208 20.46 -6.79 -8.23
CA GLY A 208 19.40 -5.79 -8.38
C GLY A 208 18.39 -5.71 -7.22
N GLY A 209 18.44 -4.60 -6.50
CA GLY A 209 17.47 -4.16 -5.50
C GLY A 209 18.04 -2.95 -4.79
N GLY A 210 17.53 -1.75 -5.06
CA GLY A 210 18.06 -0.48 -4.54
C GLY A 210 17.99 -0.36 -3.02
N VAL A 211 18.95 -0.96 -2.32
CA VAL A 211 19.14 -0.83 -0.88
C VAL A 211 20.18 0.26 -0.65
N GLY A 212 19.72 1.50 -0.65
CA GLY A 212 20.57 2.63 -0.27
C GLY A 212 19.75 3.83 0.16
N ARG A 213 18.79 4.25 -0.67
CA ARG A 213 18.01 5.47 -0.46
C ARG A 213 16.56 5.30 -0.92
N PRO A 214 15.65 4.75 -0.10
CA PRO A 214 14.28 4.43 -0.51
C PRO A 214 13.46 5.67 -0.92
N PHE A 215 13.86 6.87 -0.53
CA PHE A 215 13.19 8.13 -0.86
C PHE A 215 13.85 8.88 -2.02
N ALA A 216 14.97 8.38 -2.57
CA ALA A 216 15.62 9.00 -3.71
C ALA A 216 14.64 9.15 -4.89
N SER A 217 14.58 10.38 -5.41
CA SER A 217 13.72 10.80 -6.52
C SER A 217 12.28 10.28 -6.42
N CYS A 218 11.72 10.19 -5.20
CA CYS A 218 10.40 9.64 -4.97
C CYS A 218 9.27 10.47 -5.62
N VAL A 219 9.47 11.78 -5.82
CA VAL A 219 8.58 12.65 -6.61
C VAL A 219 8.58 12.24 -8.09
N ALA A 220 9.77 12.01 -8.67
CA ALA A 220 9.89 11.55 -10.06
C ALA A 220 9.30 10.15 -10.22
N ARG A 221 9.55 9.24 -9.27
CA ARG A 221 8.92 7.90 -9.24
C ARG A 221 7.40 8.01 -9.22
N LEU A 222 6.81 8.91 -8.42
CA LEU A 222 5.37 9.13 -8.42
C LEU A 222 4.86 9.58 -9.80
N ALA A 223 5.52 10.58 -10.40
CA ALA A 223 5.16 11.09 -11.72
C ALA A 223 5.23 9.99 -12.80
N ILE A 224 6.27 9.16 -12.77
CA ILE A 224 6.44 8.02 -13.67
C ILE A 224 5.28 7.03 -13.49
N GLN A 225 4.94 6.64 -12.25
CA GLN A 225 3.83 5.70 -12.02
C GLN A 225 2.50 6.22 -12.57
N MET A 226 2.21 7.53 -12.43
CA MET A 226 1.00 8.13 -13.03
C MET A 226 1.07 8.15 -14.57
N GLU A 227 2.25 8.36 -15.16
CA GLU A 227 2.45 8.44 -16.61
C GLU A 227 2.37 7.05 -17.28
N VAL A 228 3.00 6.02 -16.72
CA VAL A 228 2.97 4.66 -17.27
C VAL A 228 1.78 3.82 -16.77
N GLY A 229 1.06 4.33 -15.77
CA GLY A 229 -0.05 3.64 -15.11
C GLY A 229 -1.27 3.38 -16.00
N GLU A 230 -2.12 2.46 -15.53
CA GLU A 230 -3.32 1.95 -16.22
C GLU A 230 -4.58 2.82 -15.98
N GLY A 231 -4.62 3.64 -14.92
CA GLY A 231 -5.85 4.30 -14.46
C GLY A 231 -6.21 5.64 -15.12
N LEU A 232 -5.22 6.41 -15.58
CA LEU A 232 -5.43 7.76 -16.13
C LEU A 232 -5.49 7.78 -17.68
N ARG A 233 -6.32 8.67 -18.23
CA ARG A 233 -6.33 9.02 -19.65
C ARG A 233 -5.14 9.91 -19.99
N ARG A 234 -4.74 9.96 -21.26
CA ARG A 234 -3.62 10.79 -21.74
C ARG A 234 -3.69 12.27 -21.29
N ARG A 235 -4.87 12.88 -21.32
CA ARG A 235 -5.08 14.26 -20.86
C ARG A 235 -4.93 14.41 -19.34
N GLU A 236 -5.36 13.42 -18.58
CA GLU A 236 -5.27 13.40 -17.12
C GLU A 236 -3.81 13.17 -16.68
N LYS A 237 -3.08 12.30 -17.37
CA LYS A 237 -1.62 12.12 -17.19
C LYS A 237 -0.87 13.44 -17.36
N ALA A 238 -1.17 14.17 -18.44
CA ALA A 238 -0.55 15.48 -18.70
C ALA A 238 -0.92 16.52 -17.62
N ALA A 239 -2.19 16.55 -17.18
CA ALA A 239 -2.64 17.45 -16.13
C ALA A 239 -1.96 17.15 -14.78
N ALA A 240 -1.93 15.87 -14.38
CA ALA A 240 -1.27 15.43 -13.15
C ALA A 240 0.22 15.79 -13.15
N LYS A 241 0.92 15.63 -14.29
CA LYS A 241 2.32 16.01 -14.44
C LYS A 241 2.53 17.52 -14.22
N LEU A 242 1.71 18.38 -14.83
CA LEU A 242 1.79 19.83 -14.64
C LEU A 242 1.53 20.23 -13.18
N GLU A 243 0.54 19.61 -12.56
CA GLU A 243 0.19 19.84 -11.16
C GLU A 243 1.29 19.38 -10.19
N ILE A 244 1.99 18.28 -10.48
CA ILE A 244 3.20 17.87 -9.74
C ILE A 244 4.27 18.95 -9.85
N LEU A 245 4.56 19.43 -11.07
CA LEU A 245 5.59 20.45 -11.30
C LEU A 245 5.29 21.78 -10.59
N GLU A 246 4.02 22.17 -10.49
CA GLU A 246 3.59 23.33 -9.71
C GLU A 246 3.85 23.11 -8.22
N ARG A 247 3.36 22.00 -7.65
CA ARG A 247 3.54 21.71 -6.22
C ARG A 247 4.99 21.48 -5.80
N VAL A 248 5.85 20.99 -6.70
CA VAL A 248 7.29 20.91 -6.43
C VAL A 248 7.87 22.30 -6.21
N ARG A 249 7.52 23.28 -7.04
CA ARG A 249 8.01 24.67 -6.88
C ARG A 249 7.52 25.31 -5.59
N GLU A 250 6.30 24.99 -5.16
CA GLU A 250 5.74 25.47 -3.89
C GLU A 250 6.38 24.80 -2.66
N ALA A 251 6.75 23.52 -2.76
CA ALA A 251 7.26 22.74 -1.64
C ALA A 251 8.79 22.79 -1.48
N ALA A 252 9.51 23.16 -2.53
CA ALA A 252 10.97 23.29 -2.51
C ALA A 252 11.42 24.41 -1.56
N ALA A 253 12.54 24.19 -0.88
CA ALA A 253 13.18 25.14 0.01
C ALA A 253 14.06 26.16 -0.76
N SER A 254 14.41 25.84 -2.01
CA SER A 254 15.19 26.73 -2.89
C SER A 254 14.86 26.51 -4.36
N GLU A 255 15.18 27.49 -5.20
CA GLU A 255 15.06 27.37 -6.67
C GLU A 255 15.94 26.25 -7.22
N ALA A 256 17.14 26.03 -6.64
CA ALA A 256 18.06 24.97 -7.06
C ALA A 256 17.46 23.58 -6.79
N GLU A 257 16.85 23.38 -5.62
CA GLU A 257 16.15 22.14 -5.29
C GLU A 257 14.95 21.93 -6.23
N ALA A 258 14.13 22.98 -6.43
CA ALA A 258 12.99 22.91 -7.35
C ALA A 258 13.43 22.52 -8.76
N ALA A 259 14.50 23.13 -9.28
CA ALA A 259 15.04 22.86 -10.60
C ALA A 259 15.53 21.40 -10.73
N THR A 260 16.20 20.88 -9.69
CA THR A 260 16.68 19.49 -9.66
C THR A 260 15.51 18.51 -9.74
N ILE A 261 14.52 18.65 -8.86
CA ILE A 261 13.35 17.75 -8.84
C ILE A 261 12.52 17.88 -10.12
N VAL A 262 12.33 19.11 -10.64
CA VAL A 262 11.64 19.35 -11.91
C VAL A 262 12.36 18.65 -13.06
N ALA A 263 13.69 18.72 -13.11
CA ALA A 263 14.46 18.01 -14.12
C ALA A 263 14.21 16.51 -14.03
N GLU A 264 14.31 15.89 -12.85
CA GLU A 264 14.05 14.45 -12.68
C GLU A 264 12.64 14.06 -13.14
N VAL A 265 11.61 14.84 -12.81
CA VAL A 265 10.22 14.59 -13.23
C VAL A 265 10.05 14.69 -14.75
N LEU A 266 10.75 15.62 -15.40
CA LEU A 266 10.68 15.78 -16.86
C LEU A 266 11.45 14.69 -17.59
N TRP A 267 12.65 14.35 -17.12
CA TRP A 267 13.56 13.39 -17.75
C TRP A 267 13.18 11.93 -17.47
N GLY A 268 12.87 11.58 -16.22
CA GLY A 268 12.51 10.22 -15.82
C GLY A 268 11.20 9.72 -16.44
N ALA A 269 10.39 10.63 -16.98
CA ALA A 269 9.12 10.34 -17.60
C ALA A 269 9.13 10.64 -19.12
N SER A 270 10.29 10.47 -19.76
CA SER A 270 10.41 10.42 -21.22
C SER A 270 10.12 9.00 -21.72
N PRO A 271 9.34 8.82 -22.82
CA PRO A 271 8.97 7.50 -23.35
C PRO A 271 10.15 6.70 -23.90
#